data_AF-A0AAQ0MER4-F1
#
_entry.id   AF-A0AAQ0MER4-F1
#
_cell.length_a   1.000
_cell.length_b   1.000
_cell.length_c   1.000
_cell.angle_alpha   90.00
_cell.angle_beta   90.00
_cell.angle_gamma   90.00
#
_symmetry.space_group_name_H-M   'P 1'
#
loop_
_entity.id
_entity.type
_entity.pdbx_description
1 polymer ?
#
loop_
_entity_poly.entity_id
_entity_poly.type
_entity_poly.pdbx_seq_one_letter_code
_entity_poly.pdbx_strand_id
1 'polypeptide(L)'
;RKVGYDPARYEILKGLIERYFFDKDGDNQRAIRQGFSMSDYIKLLKSKLAENKLIHNQKVMQWALNNTAVKIGQNGDYMYTKKLEKDKIDPTVALTMALEMAVSDEV
;
A
#
# COMPACT_ATOMS: atom_id res chain seq x y z
N ARG A 1 5.31 5.41 -21.51
CA ARG A 1 4.16 5.90 -20.71
C ARG A 1 4.74 6.79 -19.61
N LYS A 2 4.48 8.09 -19.64
CA LYS A 2 4.90 8.98 -18.56
C LYS A 2 3.80 8.90 -17.50
N VAL A 3 4.17 8.42 -16.31
CA VAL A 3 3.31 8.51 -15.12
C VAL A 3 3.08 10.00 -14.88
N GLY A 4 1.82 10.42 -14.76
CA GLY A 4 1.47 11.81 -14.46
C GLY A 4 2.19 12.26 -13.19
N TYR A 5 2.84 13.42 -13.26
CA TYR A 5 3.79 13.89 -12.26
C TYR A 5 3.26 15.17 -11.61
N ASP A 6 3.09 15.17 -10.29
CA ASP A 6 2.73 16.36 -9.50
C ASP A 6 4.03 17.03 -8.97
N PRO A 7 4.44 18.18 -9.54
CA PRO A 7 5.68 18.84 -9.16
C PRO A 7 5.66 19.43 -7.74
N ALA A 8 4.48 19.81 -7.21
CA ALA A 8 4.38 20.50 -5.93
C ALA A 8 4.68 19.56 -4.75
N ARG A 9 4.27 18.29 -4.89
CA ARG A 9 4.55 17.25 -3.87
C ARG A 9 5.94 16.65 -4.02
N TYR A 10 6.58 16.80 -5.19
CA TYR A 10 7.90 16.24 -5.45
C TYR A 10 8.99 16.89 -4.60
N GLU A 11 9.02 18.22 -4.43
CA GLU A 11 10.09 18.86 -3.64
C GLU A 11 10.07 18.40 -2.17
N ILE A 12 8.88 18.19 -1.62
CA ILE A 12 8.71 17.60 -0.27
C ILE A 12 9.21 16.15 -0.27
N LEU A 13 8.79 15.34 -1.23
CA LEU A 13 9.22 13.94 -1.38
C LEU A 13 10.73 13.81 -1.58
N LYS A 14 11.33 14.67 -2.39
CA LYS A 14 12.76 14.70 -2.68
C LYS A 14 13.55 15.03 -1.42
N GLY A 15 13.17 16.08 -0.69
CA GLY A 15 13.80 16.42 0.59
C GLY A 15 13.71 15.30 1.62
N LEU A 16 12.57 14.59 1.66
CA LEU A 16 12.42 13.40 2.51
C LEU A 16 13.30 12.23 2.04
N ILE A 17 13.38 11.97 0.73
CA ILE A 17 14.17 10.89 0.16
C ILE A 17 15.67 11.10 0.43
N GLU A 18 16.16 12.31 0.14
CA GLU A 18 17.57 12.67 0.33
C GLU A 18 17.98 12.63 1.80
N ARG A 19 17.09 13.06 2.71
CA ARG A 19 17.39 13.11 4.16
C ARG A 19 17.23 11.77 4.88
N TYR A 20 16.27 10.95 4.49
CA TYR A 20 15.88 9.76 5.27
C TYR A 20 16.03 8.43 4.53
N PHE A 21 15.98 8.40 3.20
CA PHE A 21 15.94 7.14 2.45
C PHE A 21 17.34 6.57 2.21
N PHE A 22 18.29 7.42 1.85
CA PHE A 22 19.71 7.07 1.69
C PHE A 22 20.51 7.41 2.95
N ASP A 23 19.96 7.05 4.11
CA ASP A 23 20.58 7.31 5.41
C ASP A 23 21.74 6.33 5.66
N LYS A 24 22.89 6.61 5.03
CA LYS A 24 24.09 5.76 5.07
C LYS A 24 24.58 5.51 6.50
N ASP A 25 24.41 6.50 7.37
CA ASP A 25 24.91 6.49 8.75
C ASP A 25 23.86 5.97 9.75
N GLY A 26 22.59 5.85 9.33
CA GLY A 26 21.50 5.24 10.12
C GLY A 26 20.88 6.12 11.19
N ASP A 27 21.30 7.39 11.29
CA ASP A 27 20.91 8.31 12.36
C ASP A 27 19.54 8.98 12.11
N ASN A 28 19.08 8.98 10.86
CA ASN A 28 17.89 9.70 10.40
C ASN A 28 16.66 8.77 10.27
N GLN A 29 16.84 7.46 10.11
CA GLN A 29 15.77 6.47 10.02
C GLN A 29 15.20 6.09 11.39
N ARG A 30 14.30 6.94 11.91
CA ARG A 30 13.54 6.62 13.13
C ARG A 30 12.28 5.83 12.81
N ALA A 31 12.03 4.77 13.58
CA ALA A 31 10.78 4.02 13.48
C ALA A 31 9.59 4.91 13.84
N ILE A 32 8.68 5.11 12.88
CA ILE A 32 7.42 5.83 13.10
C ILE A 32 6.35 4.79 13.41
N ARG A 33 5.66 4.94 14.54
CA ARG A 33 4.54 4.06 14.88
C ARG A 33 3.42 4.24 13.86
N GLN A 34 2.90 3.13 13.34
CA GLN A 34 1.72 3.14 12.49
C GLN A 34 0.52 3.67 13.29
N GLY A 35 0.06 4.89 12.95
CA GLY A 35 -1.08 5.56 13.58
C GLY A 35 -2.40 5.41 12.81
N PHE A 36 -2.43 4.52 11.81
CA PHE A 36 -3.49 4.47 10.80
C PHE A 36 -4.08 3.06 10.68
N SER A 37 -5.41 2.97 10.60
CA SER A 37 -6.13 1.71 10.43
C SER A 37 -6.29 1.37 8.96
N MET A 38 -5.85 0.18 8.57
CA MET A 38 -6.01 -0.34 7.19
C MET A 38 -7.39 -0.98 6.94
N SER A 39 -8.22 -1.14 7.98
CA SER A 39 -9.45 -1.94 7.94
C SER A 39 -10.40 -1.52 6.81
N ASP A 40 -10.71 -0.23 6.70
CA ASP A 40 -11.67 0.27 5.71
C ASP A 40 -11.11 0.25 4.30
N TYR A 41 -9.81 0.43 4.14
CA TYR A 41 -9.13 0.34 2.84
C TYR A 41 -9.10 -1.08 2.29
N ILE A 42 -8.93 -2.07 3.17
CA ILE A 42 -9.01 -3.48 2.79
C ILE A 42 -10.44 -3.82 2.32
N LYS A 43 -11.47 -3.29 3.00
CA LYS A 43 -12.87 -3.45 2.58
C LYS A 43 -13.11 -2.78 1.23
N LEU A 44 -12.56 -1.58 1.00
CA LEU A 44 -12.65 -0.88 -0.29
C LEU A 44 -12.00 -1.69 -1.43
N LEU A 45 -10.76 -2.18 -1.24
CA LEU A 45 -10.11 -3.04 -2.23
C LEU A 45 -10.95 -4.27 -2.53
N LYS A 46 -11.50 -4.94 -1.51
CA LYS A 46 -12.40 -6.09 -1.69
C LYS A 46 -13.60 -5.75 -2.58
N SER A 47 -14.24 -4.59 -2.35
CA SER A 47 -15.35 -4.11 -3.19
C SER A 47 -14.91 -3.89 -4.64
N LYS A 48 -13.77 -3.23 -4.87
CA LYS A 48 -13.25 -2.94 -6.22
C LYS A 48 -12.80 -4.18 -6.97
N LEU A 49 -12.25 -5.17 -6.27
CA LEU A 49 -11.95 -6.49 -6.85
C LEU A 49 -13.23 -7.20 -7.30
N ALA A 50 -14.32 -7.12 -6.52
CA ALA A 50 -15.61 -7.71 -6.90
C ALA A 50 -16.24 -7.04 -8.15
N GLU A 51 -15.95 -5.76 -8.39
CA GLU A 51 -16.36 -5.05 -9.61
C GLU A 51 -15.59 -5.51 -10.88
N ASN A 52 -14.56 -6.36 -10.77
CA ASN A 52 -13.67 -6.77 -11.87
C ASN A 52 -13.00 -5.61 -12.63
N LYS A 53 -12.90 -4.41 -12.01
CA LYS A 53 -12.31 -3.22 -12.63
C LYS A 53 -10.81 -3.08 -12.40
N LEU A 54 -10.26 -3.82 -11.43
CA LEU A 54 -8.84 -3.75 -11.10
C LEU A 54 -8.03 -4.75 -11.95
N ILE A 55 -7.37 -4.25 -13.00
CA ILE A 55 -6.52 -5.06 -13.88
C ILE A 55 -5.04 -4.80 -13.54
N HIS A 56 -4.30 -5.85 -13.19
CA HIS A 56 -2.84 -5.81 -13.04
C HIS A 56 -2.16 -6.80 -13.99
N ASN A 57 -1.01 -6.45 -14.58
CA ASN A 57 -0.24 -7.33 -15.47
C ASN A 57 1.12 -7.75 -14.89
N GLN A 58 1.37 -7.45 -13.61
CA GLN A 58 2.65 -7.66 -12.96
C GLN A 58 2.67 -9.00 -12.22
N LYS A 59 3.65 -9.87 -12.54
CA LYS A 59 3.84 -11.18 -11.87
C LYS A 59 4.08 -11.04 -10.36
N VAL A 60 4.81 -10.00 -9.95
CA VAL A 60 5.09 -9.74 -8.53
C VAL A 60 3.81 -9.43 -7.74
N MET A 61 2.85 -8.71 -8.36
CA MET A 61 1.56 -8.42 -7.74
C MET A 61 0.74 -9.70 -7.58
N GLN A 62 0.70 -10.54 -8.63
CA GLN A 62 0.02 -11.84 -8.56
C GLN A 62 0.61 -12.73 -7.45
N TRP A 63 1.94 -12.80 -7.36
CA TRP A 63 2.63 -13.55 -6.32
C TRP A 63 2.32 -13.01 -4.90
N ALA A 64 2.38 -11.70 -4.70
CA ALA A 64 2.06 -11.08 -3.41
C ALA A 64 0.60 -11.30 -3.00
N LEU A 65 -0.36 -11.16 -3.93
CA LEU A 65 -1.77 -11.46 -3.69
C LEU A 65 -1.97 -12.92 -3.28
N ASN A 66 -1.29 -13.85 -3.94
CA ASN A 66 -1.34 -15.28 -3.58
C ASN A 66 -0.78 -15.57 -2.19
N ASN A 67 0.12 -14.73 -1.68
CA ASN A 67 0.69 -14.85 -0.34
C ASN A 67 -0.10 -14.10 0.74
N THR A 68 -1.03 -13.25 0.32
CA THR A 68 -1.82 -12.43 1.24
C THR A 68 -3.03 -13.20 1.74
N ALA A 69 -3.29 -13.10 3.03
CA ALA A 69 -4.53 -13.51 3.67
C ALA A 69 -5.12 -12.32 4.45
N VAL A 70 -6.41 -12.40 4.77
CA VAL A 70 -7.10 -11.40 5.57
C VAL A 70 -7.63 -12.07 6.82
N LYS A 71 -7.22 -11.55 7.98
CA LYS A 71 -7.79 -11.90 9.28
C LYS A 71 -8.90 -10.91 9.62
N ILE A 72 -10.02 -11.42 10.11
CA ILE A 72 -11.11 -10.61 10.62
C ILE A 72 -11.02 -10.62 12.16
N GLY A 73 -10.90 -9.43 12.75
CA GLY A 73 -10.86 -9.23 14.19
C GLY A 73 -12.24 -9.37 14.83
N GLN A 74 -12.28 -9.41 16.17
CA GLN A 74 -13.52 -9.58 16.94
C GLN A 74 -14.55 -8.47 16.67
N ASN A 75 -14.09 -7.25 16.37
CA ASN A 75 -14.95 -6.10 16.06
C ASN A 75 -15.27 -5.97 14.56
N GLY A 76 -14.99 -7.00 13.76
CA GLY A 76 -15.18 -6.96 12.31
C GLY A 76 -14.09 -6.20 11.54
N ASP A 77 -12.99 -5.86 12.21
CA ASP A 77 -11.84 -5.18 11.59
C ASP A 77 -11.05 -6.11 10.67
N TYR A 78 -10.65 -5.59 9.51
CA TYR A 78 -9.89 -6.33 8.52
C TYR A 78 -8.41 -6.05 8.72
N MET A 79 -7.60 -7.10 8.74
CA MET A 79 -6.15 -7.02 8.85
C MET A 79 -5.50 -7.93 7.83
N TYR A 80 -4.51 -7.42 7.08
CA TYR A 80 -3.67 -8.29 6.29
C TYR A 80 -2.79 -9.15 7.19
N THR A 81 -2.66 -10.41 6.79
CA THR A 81 -1.69 -11.33 7.32
C THR A 81 -1.02 -12.06 6.17
N LYS A 82 0.20 -12.52 6.44
CA LYS A 82 0.88 -13.45 5.54
C LYS A 82 0.31 -14.85 5.74
N LYS A 83 0.33 -15.68 4.70
CA LYS A 83 0.01 -17.10 4.82
C LYS A 83 1.14 -17.86 5.53
N LEU A 84 2.39 -17.52 5.24
CA LEU A 84 3.58 -17.99 5.94
C LEU A 84 4.45 -16.80 6.38
N GLU A 85 5.21 -16.91 7.47
CA GLU A 85 6.03 -15.80 7.97
C GLU A 85 7.04 -15.25 6.94
N LYS A 86 7.63 -16.17 6.16
CA LYS A 86 8.61 -15.83 5.11
C LYS A 86 8.00 -15.07 3.93
N ASP A 87 6.68 -15.12 3.78
CA ASP A 87 6.01 -14.53 2.64
C ASP A 87 6.10 -12.99 2.69
N LYS A 88 5.98 -12.39 1.51
CA LYS A 88 5.92 -10.94 1.33
C LYS A 88 4.58 -10.55 0.75
N ILE A 89 4.01 -9.49 1.30
CA ILE A 89 2.69 -8.96 0.95
C ILE A 89 2.73 -7.45 0.69
N ASP A 90 3.92 -6.86 0.74
CA ASP A 90 4.14 -5.42 0.62
C ASP A 90 3.53 -4.83 -0.67
N PRO A 91 3.58 -5.52 -1.84
CA PRO A 91 2.86 -5.05 -3.03
C PRO A 91 1.35 -4.98 -2.84
N THR A 92 0.73 -5.93 -2.13
CA THR A 92 -0.70 -5.90 -1.81
C THR A 92 -1.05 -4.74 -0.89
N VAL A 93 -0.20 -4.50 0.13
CA VAL A 93 -0.37 -3.36 1.05
C VAL A 93 -0.26 -2.04 0.30
N ALA A 94 0.76 -1.89 -0.55
CA ALA A 94 0.97 -0.70 -1.38
C ALA A 94 -0.19 -0.46 -2.36
N LEU A 95 -0.71 -1.52 -2.99
CA LEU A 95 -1.91 -1.44 -3.84
C LEU A 95 -3.12 -0.92 -3.05
N THR A 96 -3.31 -1.41 -1.82
CA THR A 96 -4.42 -1.00 -0.96
C THR A 96 -4.32 0.46 -0.57
N MET A 97 -3.13 0.94 -0.23
CA MET A 97 -2.87 2.36 0.05
C MET A 97 -3.05 3.21 -1.20
N ALA A 98 -2.60 2.73 -2.37
CA ALA A 98 -2.77 3.46 -3.62
C ALA A 98 -4.25 3.63 -4.00
N LEU A 99 -5.14 2.70 -3.61
CA LEU A 99 -6.57 2.81 -3.85
C LEU A 99 -7.26 3.91 -3.03
N GLU A 100 -6.75 4.27 -1.85
CA GLU A 100 -7.21 5.48 -1.16
C GLU A 100 -7.02 6.70 -2.04
N MET A 101 -5.82 6.83 -2.62
CA MET A 101 -5.45 7.99 -3.44
C MET A 101 -6.08 7.95 -4.83
N ALA A 102 -6.50 6.76 -5.28
CA ALA A 102 -7.17 6.56 -6.55
C ALA A 102 -8.68 6.84 -6.48
N VAL A 103 -9.14 7.70 -5.56
CA VAL A 103 -10.51 8.24 -5.58
C VAL A 103 -10.83 8.61 -7.03
N SER A 104 -11.78 7.87 -7.59
CA SER A 104 -12.26 8.08 -8.94
C SER A 104 -12.70 9.51 -9.10
N ASP A 105 -12.43 10.10 -10.25
CA ASP A 105 -13.07 11.33 -10.74
C ASP A 105 -14.61 11.12 -10.93
N GLU A 106 -15.32 10.75 -9.87
CA GLU A 106 -16.78 10.75 -9.73
C GLU A 106 -17.04 11.46 -8.39
N VAL A 107 -17.49 12.71 -8.28
CA VAL A 107 -18.22 13.67 -9.15
C VAL A 107 -17.78 15.08 -8.76
#